data_AF-A0A940VJW9-F1
#
_entry.id   AF-A0A940VJW9-F1
#
_cell.length_a   1.000
_cell.length_b   1.000
_cell.length_c   1.000
_cell.angle_alpha   90.00
_cell.angle_beta   90.00
_cell.angle_gamma   90.00
#
_symmetry.space_group_name_H-M   'P 1'
#
loop_
_entity.id
_entity.type
_entity.pdbx_description
1 polymer ?
#
loop_
_entity_poly.entity_id
_entity_poly.type
_entity_poly.pdbx_seq_one_letter_code
_entity_poly.pdbx_strand_id
1 'polypeptide(L)'
;MNDRHRTIDRLRKKYKNIAAGVLAGAAIMSSVILSPVAGAAPQNAAQHESTKPPTKYEQVIDIKATAYAPGAHDNDQWGNKTFLGTQVRPGIIAVDPKVIPLGSKVYIEYP
;
A
#
# COMPACT_ATOMS: atom_id res chain seq x y z
N MET A 1 1.10 17.61 -46.17
CA MET A 1 1.75 18.11 -44.92
C MET A 1 0.74 18.94 -44.13
N ASN A 2 -0.20 18.38 -43.34
CA ASN A 2 -1.01 19.24 -42.44
C ASN A 2 -1.79 18.62 -41.25
N ASP A 3 -1.59 17.35 -40.87
CA ASP A 3 -2.34 16.79 -39.72
C ASP A 3 -1.67 17.00 -38.35
N ARG A 4 -0.36 17.32 -38.33
CA ARG A 4 0.37 17.59 -37.08
C ARG A 4 0.05 18.95 -36.44
N HIS A 5 -0.48 19.91 -37.19
CA HIS A 5 -0.80 21.24 -36.67
C HIS A 5 -2.12 21.26 -35.86
N ARG A 6 -3.14 20.50 -36.29
CA ARG A 6 -4.47 20.52 -35.64
C ARG A 6 -4.47 19.94 -34.22
N THR A 7 -3.55 19.04 -33.92
CA THR A 7 -3.47 18.37 -32.61
C THR A 7 -2.89 19.30 -31.54
N ILE A 8 -1.93 20.16 -31.93
CA ILE A 8 -1.27 21.11 -31.04
C ILE A 8 -2.23 22.26 -30.67
N ASP A 9 -3.08 22.69 -31.62
CA ASP A 9 -4.07 23.74 -31.39
C ASP A 9 -5.15 23.33 -30.37
N ARG A 10 -5.56 22.05 -30.36
CA ARG A 10 -6.49 21.53 -29.35
C ARG A 10 -5.87 21.47 -27.95
N LEU A 11 -4.57 21.22 -27.86
CA LEU A 11 -3.85 21.19 -26.60
C LEU A 11 -3.78 22.61 -26.00
N ARG A 12 -3.45 23.62 -26.80
CA ARG A 12 -3.31 25.01 -26.35
C ARG A 12 -4.63 25.62 -25.84
N LYS A 13 -5.77 25.21 -26.38
CA LYS A 13 -7.09 25.73 -25.97
C LYS A 13 -7.54 25.22 -24.59
N LYS A 14 -7.08 24.04 -24.15
CA LYS A 14 -7.43 23.46 -22.84
C LYS A 14 -6.76 24.17 -21.66
N TYR A 15 -5.58 24.78 -21.86
CA TYR A 15 -4.82 25.41 -20.77
C TYR A 15 -5.00 26.93 -20.66
N LYS A 16 -5.71 27.58 -21.59
CA LYS A 16 -5.89 29.04 -21.59
C LYS A 16 -6.85 29.54 -20.47
N ASN A 17 -7.54 28.63 -19.78
CA ASN A 17 -8.55 28.96 -18.78
C ASN A 17 -8.06 28.77 -17.32
N ILE A 18 -6.78 28.47 -17.09
CA ILE A 18 -6.24 28.21 -15.74
C ILE A 18 -5.36 29.38 -15.22
N ALA A 19 -5.27 30.48 -15.97
CA ALA A 19 -4.41 31.63 -15.62
C ALA A 19 -5.21 32.92 -15.39
N ALA A 20 -6.34 32.84 -14.68
CA ALA A 20 -7.10 34.00 -14.23
C ALA A 20 -7.46 33.82 -12.75
N GLY A 21 -6.45 33.99 -11.90
CA GLY A 21 -6.63 34.04 -10.46
C GLY A 21 -5.34 34.52 -9.85
N VAL A 22 -5.46 35.52 -8.96
CA VAL A 22 -4.40 36.23 -8.25
C VAL A 22 -3.85 37.43 -9.03
N LEU A 23 -4.28 38.63 -8.62
CA LEU A 23 -3.42 39.79 -8.33
C LEU A 23 -4.29 41.00 -7.93
N ALA A 24 -4.52 41.17 -6.63
CA ALA A 24 -4.73 42.47 -6.00
C ALA A 24 -4.68 42.31 -4.47
N GLY A 25 -3.57 42.70 -3.83
CA GLY A 25 -3.47 42.76 -2.37
C GLY A 25 -2.03 42.54 -1.88
N ALA A 26 -1.46 43.57 -1.28
CA ALA A 26 -0.05 43.75 -0.96
C ALA A 26 0.50 42.91 0.22
N ALA A 27 1.85 42.75 0.19
CA ALA A 27 2.79 42.40 1.28
C ALA A 27 2.58 41.00 1.91
N ILE A 28 3.59 40.16 2.14
CA ILE A 28 4.72 40.27 3.08
C ILE A 28 5.68 39.08 2.78
N MET A 29 7.00 39.33 2.82
CA MET A 29 8.14 38.42 3.09
C MET A 29 8.01 36.90 2.80
N SER A 30 8.85 36.40 1.88
CA SER A 30 9.80 35.28 2.08
C SER A 30 10.11 34.56 0.78
N SER A 31 11.40 34.33 0.53
CA SER A 31 11.90 33.45 -0.52
C SER A 31 11.32 32.04 -0.36
N VAL A 32 10.49 31.60 -1.31
CA VAL A 32 10.08 30.20 -1.38
C VAL A 32 11.25 29.39 -1.93
N ILE A 33 11.93 28.69 -1.02
CA ILE A 33 12.76 27.54 -1.35
C ILE A 33 11.79 26.46 -1.86
N LEU A 34 11.86 26.12 -3.15
CA LEU A 34 11.11 25.01 -3.70
C LEU A 34 11.74 23.69 -3.19
N SER A 35 11.18 23.14 -2.11
CA SER A 35 11.48 21.78 -1.67
C SER A 35 10.53 20.81 -2.39
N PRO A 36 11.00 19.67 -2.93
CA PRO A 36 10.11 18.63 -3.40
C PRO A 36 9.67 17.81 -2.18
N VAL A 37 8.49 18.09 -1.62
CA VAL A 37 7.91 17.14 -0.67
C VAL A 37 7.33 15.99 -1.47
N ALA A 38 8.00 14.85 -1.33
CA ALA A 38 7.60 13.56 -1.85
C ALA A 38 6.14 13.28 -1.52
N GLY A 39 5.48 12.53 -2.42
CA GLY A 39 4.11 12.07 -2.22
C GLY A 39 3.94 11.44 -0.85
N ALA A 40 3.17 12.11 0.00
CA ALA A 40 2.59 11.53 1.19
C ALA A 40 1.55 10.50 0.74
N ALA A 41 2.00 9.28 0.47
CA ALA A 41 1.15 8.12 0.64
C ALA A 41 0.72 8.13 2.11
N PRO A 42 -0.58 8.00 2.44
CA PRO A 42 -1.01 7.83 3.82
C PRO A 42 -0.43 6.51 4.32
N GLN A 43 0.73 6.58 4.97
CA GLN A 43 1.22 5.52 5.82
C GLN A 43 0.34 5.56 7.07
N ASN A 44 -0.89 5.06 6.95
CA ASN A 44 -1.60 4.48 8.08
C ASN A 44 -0.84 3.20 8.45
N ALA A 45 0.37 3.37 8.98
CA ALA A 45 1.02 2.34 9.76
C ALA A 45 0.14 2.20 10.99
N ALA A 46 -0.84 1.27 10.90
CA ALA A 46 -1.59 0.83 12.05
C ALA A 46 -0.57 0.53 13.13
N GLN A 47 -0.59 1.33 14.20
CA GLN A 47 0.26 1.12 15.36
C GLN A 47 -0.03 -0.30 15.82
N HIS A 48 0.94 -1.20 15.63
CA HIS A 48 0.86 -2.56 16.15
C HIS A 48 0.93 -2.42 17.67
N GLU A 49 -0.24 -2.33 18.31
CA GLU A 49 -0.35 -2.56 19.74
C GLU A 49 0.28 -3.92 20.01
N SER A 50 1.34 -3.94 20.79
CA SER A 50 1.96 -5.13 21.34
C SER A 50 0.90 -5.86 22.16
N THR A 51 0.18 -6.76 21.49
CA THR A 51 -0.93 -7.48 22.08
C THR A 51 -0.33 -8.48 23.05
N LYS A 52 -0.71 -8.37 24.33
CA LYS A 52 -0.33 -9.34 25.37
C LYS A 52 -0.66 -10.76 24.86
N PRO A 53 0.25 -11.74 25.04
CA PRO A 53 -0.02 -13.11 24.60
C PRO A 53 -1.35 -13.61 25.19
N PRO A 54 -2.14 -14.36 24.40
CA PRO A 54 -3.39 -14.93 24.89
C PRO A 54 -3.09 -15.88 26.07
N THR A 55 -3.99 -15.89 27.05
CA THR A 55 -3.84 -16.72 28.25
C THR A 55 -4.20 -18.19 28.02
N LYS A 56 -4.80 -18.51 26.87
CA LYS A 56 -5.22 -19.85 26.49
C LYS A 56 -4.76 -20.16 25.07
N TYR A 57 -4.05 -21.26 24.92
CA TYR A 57 -3.66 -21.87 23.66
C TYR A 57 -3.91 -23.38 23.76
N GLU A 58 -4.16 -24.01 22.62
CA GLU A 58 -4.28 -25.47 22.55
C GLU A 58 -2.92 -26.15 22.39
N GLN A 59 -2.00 -25.50 21.67
CA GLN A 59 -0.69 -26.04 21.34
C GLN A 59 0.35 -24.91 21.21
N VAL A 60 1.59 -25.19 21.63
CA VAL A 60 2.76 -24.33 21.40
C VAL A 60 3.77 -25.13 20.60
N ILE A 61 4.25 -24.55 19.50
CA ILE A 61 5.27 -25.15 18.63
C ILE A 61 6.28 -24.11 18.20
N ASP A 62 7.55 -24.50 18.16
CA ASP A 62 8.62 -23.71 17.58
C ASP A 62 8.69 -23.96 16.08
N ILE A 63 8.46 -22.91 15.29
CA ILE A 63 8.44 -22.97 13.83
C ILE A 63 9.25 -21.83 13.22
N LYS A 64 9.85 -22.09 12.06
CA LYS A 64 10.48 -21.04 11.25
C LYS A 64 9.40 -20.28 10.48
N ALA A 65 9.14 -19.04 10.88
CA ALA A 65 8.25 -18.14 10.14
C ALA A 65 9.01 -17.38 9.05
N THR A 66 8.45 -17.34 7.84
CA THR A 66 8.95 -16.53 6.71
C THR A 66 7.81 -15.71 6.11
N ALA A 67 8.10 -14.47 5.73
CA ALA A 67 7.15 -13.63 5.02
C ALA A 67 7.21 -13.88 3.51
N TYR A 68 6.05 -13.80 2.84
CA TYR A 68 5.92 -13.78 1.38
C TYR A 68 4.93 -12.68 0.99
N ALA A 69 5.07 -12.12 -0.20
CA ALA A 69 4.19 -11.06 -0.69
C ALA A 69 3.07 -11.63 -1.59
N PRO A 70 1.97 -10.90 -1.78
CA PRO A 70 1.02 -11.20 -2.85
C PRO A 70 1.69 -11.04 -4.22
N GLY A 71 1.35 -11.93 -5.17
CA GLY A 71 1.71 -11.80 -6.57
C GLY A 71 2.38 -13.04 -7.14
N ALA A 72 2.52 -13.08 -8.47
CA ALA A 72 3.06 -14.23 -9.19
C ALA A 72 4.54 -14.50 -8.88
N HIS A 73 5.27 -13.52 -8.32
CA HIS A 73 6.68 -13.72 -7.94
C HIS A 73 6.84 -14.73 -6.80
N ASP A 74 5.97 -14.65 -5.79
CA ASP A 74 6.01 -15.51 -4.60
C ASP A 74 4.98 -16.65 -4.63
N ASN A 75 3.96 -16.56 -5.50
CA ASN A 75 2.80 -17.47 -5.51
C ASN A 75 2.51 -18.10 -6.88
N ASP A 76 3.36 -17.89 -7.88
CA ASP A 76 3.21 -18.40 -9.25
C ASP A 76 1.78 -18.20 -9.80
N GLN A 77 1.11 -19.29 -10.18
CA GLN A 77 -0.25 -19.32 -10.73
C GLN A 77 -1.34 -18.85 -9.74
N TRP A 78 -1.06 -18.85 -8.44
CA TRP A 78 -2.02 -18.48 -7.40
C TRP A 78 -2.08 -16.97 -7.16
N GLY A 79 -1.04 -16.24 -7.57
CA GLY A 79 -1.00 -14.77 -7.56
C GLY A 79 -1.34 -14.17 -6.19
N ASN A 80 -2.56 -13.62 -6.08
CA ASN A 80 -3.02 -12.94 -4.86
C ASN A 80 -4.04 -13.77 -4.06
N LYS A 81 -4.19 -15.05 -4.34
CA LYS A 81 -5.17 -15.94 -3.70
C LYS A 81 -4.50 -16.89 -2.72
N THR A 82 -5.12 -17.06 -1.56
CA THR A 82 -4.77 -18.12 -0.61
C THR A 82 -5.39 -19.45 -1.02
N PHE A 83 -4.97 -20.54 -0.37
CA PHE A 83 -5.60 -21.86 -0.52
C PHE A 83 -7.10 -21.85 -0.25
N LEU A 84 -7.59 -20.99 0.65
CA LEU A 84 -9.02 -20.83 0.95
C LEU A 84 -9.77 -19.95 -0.07
N GLY A 85 -9.09 -19.50 -1.14
CA GLY A 85 -9.66 -18.64 -2.17
C GLY A 85 -9.82 -17.17 -1.78
N THR A 86 -9.37 -16.78 -0.59
CA THR A 86 -9.41 -15.39 -0.13
C THR A 86 -8.20 -14.59 -0.64
N GLN A 87 -8.31 -13.26 -0.67
CA GLN A 87 -7.21 -12.38 -1.04
C GLN A 87 -6.11 -12.40 0.03
N VAL A 88 -4.85 -12.50 -0.42
CA VAL A 88 -3.66 -12.29 0.42
C VAL A 88 -3.65 -10.86 0.98
N ARG A 89 -3.48 -10.74 2.30
CA ARG A 89 -3.48 -9.47 3.04
C ARG A 89 -2.73 -9.61 4.37
N PRO A 90 -2.27 -8.52 5.00
CA PRO A 90 -1.72 -8.59 6.34
C PRO A 90 -2.67 -9.27 7.33
N GLY A 91 -2.12 -10.12 8.20
CA GLY A 91 -2.87 -10.88 9.20
C GLY A 91 -3.37 -12.27 8.77
N ILE A 92 -3.13 -12.67 7.52
CA ILE A 92 -3.29 -14.07 7.09
C ILE A 92 -1.92 -14.73 6.91
N ILE A 93 -1.84 -16.02 7.21
CA ILE A 93 -0.59 -16.80 7.13
C ILE A 93 -0.83 -18.08 6.34
N ALA A 94 0.23 -18.57 5.69
CA ALA A 94 0.26 -19.91 5.10
C ALA A 94 0.77 -20.91 6.14
N VAL A 95 0.11 -22.06 6.25
CA VAL A 95 0.45 -23.14 7.20
C VAL A 95 0.30 -24.50 6.54
N ASP A 96 0.93 -25.52 7.12
CA ASP A 96 0.64 -26.92 6.80
C ASP A 96 -0.64 -27.37 7.55
N PRO A 97 -1.73 -27.74 6.84
CA PRO A 97 -2.98 -28.18 7.46
C PRO A 97 -2.85 -29.40 8.38
N LYS A 98 -1.78 -30.20 8.25
CA LYS A 98 -1.53 -31.35 9.12
C LYS A 98 -1.02 -30.97 10.51
N VAL A 99 -0.36 -29.81 10.63
CA VAL A 99 0.24 -29.33 11.88
C VAL A 99 -0.60 -28.21 12.49
N ILE A 100 -1.05 -27.27 11.67
CA ILE A 100 -1.97 -26.20 12.05
C ILE A 100 -3.17 -26.26 11.10
N PRO A 101 -4.34 -26.74 11.56
CA PRO A 101 -5.54 -26.82 10.73
C PRO A 101 -5.94 -25.47 10.14
N LEU A 102 -6.46 -25.47 8.92
CA LEU A 102 -6.95 -24.26 8.27
C LEU A 102 -8.07 -23.62 9.09
N GLY A 103 -8.06 -22.29 9.20
CA GLY A 103 -9.02 -21.53 10.00
C GLY A 103 -8.63 -21.38 11.48
N SER A 104 -7.53 -21.99 11.92
CA SER A 104 -6.97 -21.77 13.25
C SER A 104 -6.60 -20.29 13.48
N LYS A 105 -6.82 -19.81 14.71
CA LYS A 105 -6.31 -18.51 15.16
C LYS A 105 -4.95 -18.73 15.83
N VAL A 106 -3.92 -18.07 15.29
CA VAL A 106 -2.54 -18.23 15.74
C VAL A 106 -2.06 -16.93 16.37
N TYR A 107 -1.40 -17.05 17.50
CA TYR A 107 -0.56 -15.98 18.06
C TYR A 107 0.89 -16.30 17.71
N ILE A 108 1.59 -15.32 17.14
CA ILE A 108 2.99 -15.46 16.75
C ILE A 108 3.80 -14.60 17.72
N GLU A 109 4.63 -15.25 18.52
CA GLU A 109 5.64 -14.60 19.35
C GLU A 109 6.95 -14.56 18.57
N TYR A 110 7.56 -13.39 18.47
CA TYR A 110 8.89 -13.21 17.90
C TYR A 110 9.88 -13.01 19.05
N PRO A 111 11.04 -13.69 19.05
CA PRO A 111 12.05 -13.56 20.10
C PRO A 111 12.67 -12.16 20.18
#